data_AF-A0A9D8VDM6-F1
#
_entry.id   AF-A0A9D8VDM6-F1
#
_cell.length_a   1.000
_cell.length_b   1.000
_cell.length_c   1.000
_cell.angle_alpha   90.00
_cell.angle_beta   90.00
_cell.angle_gamma   90.00
#
_symmetry.space_group_name_H-M   'P 1'
#
loop_
_entity.id
_entity.type
_entity.pdbx_description
1 polymer ?
#
loop_
_entity_poly.entity_id
_entity_poly.type
_entity_poly.pdbx_seq_one_letter_code
_entity_poly.pdbx_strand_id
1 'polypeptide(L)'
;MTDTTIDARELAGKLLEIGAVVLQPNAPFTWASGLHSPVYCDNRMTLGHPGLRGAIAASFADIASGYAPDRIAGTATAGIPHAAWLADVMNLPMCYVRSKAKGHGKGNQIEGPLDTGDGVVLVEDLVSTGMSSIAAVEALRAAGAGVHAVVAIFSYGLEKSRAAFSEANVPLHTLTTFSDLIASAEASGGMSRVDVQSLRAWHADPVAWSEALEAG
;
A
#
# COMPACT_ATOMS: atom_id res chain seq x y z
N MET A 1 11.05 -2.80 -22.90
CA MET A 1 10.31 -4.03 -22.58
C MET A 1 8.89 -3.59 -22.32
N THR A 2 7.89 -4.20 -22.93
CA THR A 2 6.49 -3.92 -22.60
C THR A 2 6.23 -4.53 -21.23
N ASP A 3 6.34 -3.72 -20.18
CA ASP A 3 6.03 -4.17 -18.83
C ASP A 3 4.56 -4.56 -18.81
N THR A 4 4.33 -5.86 -18.61
CA THR A 4 2.99 -6.45 -18.57
C THR A 4 2.47 -6.31 -17.14
N THR A 5 1.17 -6.08 -16.98
CA THR A 5 0.52 -6.07 -15.67
C THR A 5 0.74 -7.41 -14.95
N ILE A 6 0.76 -7.38 -13.62
CA ILE A 6 0.98 -8.55 -12.76
C ILE A 6 -0.31 -8.95 -12.03
N ASP A 7 -0.58 -10.26 -11.97
CA ASP A 7 -1.68 -10.86 -11.19
C ASP A 7 -1.42 -10.73 -9.68
N ALA A 8 -2.49 -10.58 -8.89
CA ALA A 8 -2.39 -10.38 -7.44
C ALA A 8 -1.64 -11.51 -6.73
N ARG A 9 -1.89 -12.78 -7.08
CA ARG A 9 -1.23 -13.93 -6.43
C ARG A 9 0.21 -14.10 -6.91
N GLU A 10 0.48 -13.74 -8.16
CA GLU A 10 1.86 -13.70 -8.67
C GLU A 10 2.66 -12.63 -7.94
N LEU A 11 2.12 -11.41 -7.79
CA LEU A 11 2.75 -10.34 -7.04
C LEU A 11 2.99 -10.75 -5.59
N ALA A 12 1.99 -11.32 -4.92
CA ALA A 12 2.14 -11.88 -3.57
C ALA A 12 3.30 -12.87 -3.47
N GLY A 13 3.41 -13.79 -4.44
CA GLY A 13 4.49 -14.77 -4.50
C GLY A 13 5.87 -14.11 -4.65
N LYS A 14 5.99 -13.12 -5.55
CA LYS A 14 7.23 -12.36 -5.73
C LYS A 14 7.61 -11.55 -4.49
N LEU A 15 6.65 -10.97 -3.78
CA LEU A 15 6.92 -10.24 -2.54
C LEU A 15 7.48 -11.16 -1.44
N LEU A 16 6.97 -12.39 -1.35
CA LEU A 16 7.52 -13.43 -0.46
C LEU A 16 8.92 -13.85 -0.91
N GLU A 17 9.11 -14.11 -2.21
CA GLU A 17 10.38 -14.54 -2.81
C GLU A 17 11.53 -13.57 -2.53
N ILE A 18 11.29 -12.26 -2.69
CA ILE A 18 12.31 -11.23 -2.48
C ILE A 18 12.46 -10.81 -1.01
N GLY A 19 11.68 -11.41 -0.09
CA GLY A 19 11.66 -11.04 1.32
C GLY A 19 11.06 -9.66 1.60
N ALA A 20 10.32 -9.07 0.64
CA ALA A 20 9.54 -7.86 0.89
C ALA A 20 8.39 -8.14 1.86
N VAL A 21 7.88 -9.36 1.86
CA VAL A 21 6.95 -9.85 2.88
C VAL A 21 7.51 -11.10 3.53
N VAL A 22 7.43 -11.15 4.85
CA VAL A 22 7.87 -12.29 5.65
C VAL A 22 6.72 -12.76 6.54
N LEU A 23 6.40 -14.05 6.48
CA LEU A 23 5.39 -14.70 7.33
C LEU A 23 6.08 -15.58 8.38
N GLN A 24 5.86 -15.28 9.66
CA GLN A 24 6.43 -15.99 10.81
C GLN A 24 5.38 -16.18 11.92
N PRO A 25 4.35 -17.01 11.72
CA PRO A 25 3.31 -17.24 12.73
C PRO A 25 3.82 -17.91 14.02
N ASN A 26 4.95 -18.61 13.96
CA ASN A 26 5.56 -19.30 15.11
C ASN A 26 6.69 -18.50 15.79
N ALA A 27 7.08 -17.35 15.23
CA ALA A 27 8.12 -16.48 15.77
C ALA A 27 7.76 -15.02 15.41
N PRO A 28 6.66 -14.48 15.96
CA PRO A 28 6.10 -13.24 15.48
C PRO A 28 6.98 -12.04 15.77
N PHE A 29 6.86 -11.04 14.90
CA PHE A 29 7.45 -9.72 15.08
C PHE A 29 6.71 -8.95 16.19
N THR A 30 7.36 -7.97 16.78
CA THR A 30 6.73 -7.00 17.68
C THR A 30 6.60 -5.67 16.97
N TRP A 31 5.37 -5.19 16.78
CA TRP A 31 5.10 -3.87 16.23
C TRP A 31 5.43 -2.76 17.24
N ALA A 32 5.57 -1.53 16.75
CA ALA A 32 5.82 -0.36 17.60
C ALA A 32 4.72 -0.11 18.66
N SER A 33 3.52 -0.66 18.46
CA SER A 33 2.42 -0.63 19.43
C SER A 33 2.59 -1.63 20.58
N GLY A 34 3.57 -2.54 20.51
CA GLY A 34 3.73 -3.69 21.40
C GLY A 34 3.02 -4.96 20.92
N LEU A 35 2.08 -4.86 19.99
CA LEU A 35 1.35 -6.02 19.47
C LEU A 35 2.27 -6.95 18.68
N HIS A 36 2.05 -8.25 18.83
CA HIS A 36 2.66 -9.28 18.02
C HIS A 36 2.01 -9.35 16.63
N SER A 37 2.83 -9.58 15.61
CA SER A 37 2.37 -9.79 14.24
C SER A 37 3.12 -10.95 13.58
N PRO A 38 2.40 -11.88 12.94
CA PRO A 38 3.00 -12.97 12.20
C PRO A 38 3.45 -12.52 10.80
N VAL A 39 3.31 -11.24 10.46
CA VAL A 39 3.67 -10.70 9.15
C VAL A 39 4.48 -9.42 9.28
N TYR A 40 5.52 -9.33 8.47
CA TYR A 40 6.27 -8.10 8.24
C TYR A 40 6.23 -7.78 6.75
N CYS A 41 6.08 -6.49 6.42
CA CYS A 41 6.03 -6.01 5.04
C CYS A 41 6.94 -4.78 4.90
N ASP A 42 7.86 -4.86 3.95
CA ASP A 42 8.72 -3.78 3.49
C ASP A 42 8.78 -3.74 1.96
N ASN A 43 7.78 -3.09 1.35
CA ASN A 43 7.70 -2.95 -0.10
C ASN A 43 8.81 -2.07 -0.71
N ARG A 44 9.62 -1.38 0.10
CA ARG A 44 10.82 -0.65 -0.38
C ARG A 44 11.86 -1.62 -0.96
N MET A 45 11.79 -2.90 -0.61
CA MET A 45 12.61 -3.94 -1.23
C MET A 45 12.36 -4.03 -2.75
N THR A 46 11.12 -3.80 -3.21
CA THR A 46 10.76 -3.87 -4.64
C THR A 46 11.54 -2.89 -5.51
N LEU A 47 12.05 -1.78 -4.93
CA LEU A 47 12.84 -0.78 -5.63
C LEU A 47 14.12 -1.38 -6.27
N GLY A 48 14.66 -2.43 -5.65
CA GLY A 48 15.84 -3.17 -6.10
C GLY A 48 15.57 -4.20 -7.21
N HIS A 49 14.32 -4.38 -7.63
CA HIS A 49 13.92 -5.40 -8.61
C HIS A 49 13.30 -4.74 -9.86
N PRO A 50 14.10 -4.42 -10.90
CA PRO A 50 13.63 -3.64 -12.06
C PRO A 50 12.42 -4.22 -12.79
N GLY A 51 12.38 -5.54 -13.02
CA GLY A 51 11.24 -6.18 -13.67
C GLY A 51 9.97 -6.13 -12.82
N LEU A 52 10.09 -6.33 -11.51
CA LEU A 52 8.94 -6.27 -10.59
C LEU A 52 8.40 -4.85 -10.45
N ARG A 53 9.27 -3.85 -10.24
CA ARG A 53 8.81 -2.45 -10.11
C ARG A 53 8.20 -1.92 -11.42
N GLY A 54 8.68 -2.38 -12.57
CA GLY A 54 8.08 -2.08 -13.88
C GLY A 54 6.66 -2.65 -13.99
N ALA A 55 6.48 -3.94 -13.64
CA ALA A 55 5.16 -4.57 -13.61
C ALA A 55 4.19 -3.89 -12.61
N ILE A 56 4.68 -3.48 -11.43
CA ILE A 56 3.88 -2.71 -10.46
C ILE A 56 3.42 -1.38 -11.06
N ALA A 57 4.32 -0.63 -11.70
CA ALA A 57 3.98 0.65 -12.32
C ALA A 57 2.97 0.47 -13.48
N ALA A 58 3.14 -0.57 -14.31
CA ALA A 58 2.21 -0.91 -15.37
C ALA A 58 0.81 -1.28 -14.81
N SER A 59 0.73 -2.10 -13.76
CA SER A 59 -0.54 -2.43 -13.11
C SER A 59 -1.22 -1.22 -12.46
N PHE A 60 -0.45 -0.31 -11.85
CA PHE A 60 -1.02 0.95 -11.37
C PHE A 60 -1.55 1.83 -12.50
N ALA A 61 -0.85 1.87 -13.64
CA ALA A 61 -1.30 2.63 -14.80
C ALA A 61 -2.61 2.08 -15.39
N ASP A 62 -2.76 0.75 -15.42
CA ASP A 62 -4.00 0.09 -15.85
C ASP A 62 -5.19 0.56 -15.00
N ILE A 63 -5.05 0.54 -13.67
CA ILE A 63 -6.09 1.01 -12.73
C ILE A 63 -6.32 2.52 -12.86
N ALA A 64 -5.24 3.31 -12.86
CA ALA A 64 -5.31 4.77 -12.87
C ALA A 64 -5.90 5.32 -14.17
N SER A 65 -5.73 4.62 -15.30
CA SER A 65 -6.30 5.03 -16.59
C SER A 65 -7.83 5.16 -16.56
N GLY A 66 -8.52 4.33 -15.77
CA GLY A 66 -9.97 4.40 -15.59
C GLY A 66 -10.45 5.66 -14.86
N TYR A 67 -9.55 6.41 -14.22
CA TYR A 67 -9.84 7.65 -13.50
C TYR A 67 -9.44 8.91 -14.25
N ALA A 68 -8.75 8.76 -15.39
CA ALA A 68 -8.20 9.86 -16.20
C ALA A 68 -7.62 11.01 -15.35
N PRO A 69 -6.67 10.74 -14.44
CA PRO A 69 -6.14 11.77 -13.56
C PRO A 69 -5.34 12.82 -14.34
N ASP A 70 -5.37 14.05 -13.86
CA ASP A 70 -4.50 15.14 -14.31
C ASP A 70 -3.11 15.03 -13.68
N ARG A 71 -3.01 14.39 -12.50
CA ARG A 71 -1.77 14.32 -11.71
C ARG A 71 -1.67 13.05 -10.87
N ILE A 72 -0.43 12.60 -10.67
CA ILE A 72 -0.09 11.54 -9.73
C ILE A 72 0.50 12.15 -8.46
N ALA A 73 0.03 11.70 -7.29
CA ALA A 73 0.60 12.07 -6.00
C ALA A 73 1.19 10.83 -5.30
N GLY A 74 2.37 10.96 -4.68
CA GLY A 74 2.91 9.91 -3.79
C GLY A 74 2.78 10.27 -2.31
N THR A 75 2.46 9.30 -1.45
CA THR A 75 2.59 9.49 0.00
C THR A 75 4.05 9.39 0.43
N ALA A 76 4.54 10.38 1.18
CA ALA A 76 5.91 10.35 1.67
C ALA A 76 6.10 9.28 2.76
N THR A 77 7.15 8.45 2.73
CA THR A 77 8.25 8.45 1.73
C THR A 77 8.14 7.29 0.75
N ALA A 78 7.59 6.16 1.17
CA ALA A 78 7.64 4.91 0.41
C ALA A 78 6.74 4.89 -0.83
N GLY A 79 5.68 5.71 -0.89
CA GLY A 79 4.85 5.87 -2.09
C GLY A 79 5.51 6.70 -3.21
N ILE A 80 6.54 7.50 -2.89
CA ILE A 80 7.15 8.45 -3.85
C ILE A 80 7.78 7.73 -5.06
N PRO A 81 8.62 6.68 -4.92
CA PRO A 81 9.21 6.03 -6.08
C PRO A 81 8.16 5.42 -7.02
N HIS A 82 7.12 4.82 -6.45
CA HIS A 82 6.03 4.20 -7.22
C HIS A 82 5.16 5.24 -7.92
N ALA A 83 4.89 6.37 -7.27
CA ALA A 83 4.24 7.52 -7.90
C ALA A 83 5.07 8.08 -9.07
N ALA A 84 6.39 8.15 -8.93
CA ALA A 84 7.28 8.62 -10.00
C ALA A 84 7.24 7.71 -11.23
N TRP A 85 7.28 6.39 -11.03
CA TRP A 85 7.17 5.45 -12.15
C TRP A 85 5.77 5.43 -12.77
N LEU A 86 4.72 5.52 -11.96
CA LEU A 86 3.36 5.64 -12.49
C LEU A 86 3.21 6.91 -13.34
N ALA A 87 3.70 8.05 -12.84
CA ALA A 87 3.67 9.33 -13.55
C ALA A 87 4.45 9.27 -14.87
N ASP A 88 5.62 8.61 -14.88
CA ASP A 88 6.42 8.39 -16.10
C ASP A 88 5.68 7.51 -17.12
N VAL A 89 5.11 6.38 -16.68
CA VAL A 89 4.32 5.47 -17.54
C VAL A 89 3.10 6.17 -18.13
N MET A 90 2.42 7.01 -17.36
CA MET A 90 1.23 7.76 -17.82
C MET A 90 1.58 9.07 -18.52
N ASN A 91 2.85 9.48 -18.50
CA ASN A 91 3.32 10.79 -18.96
C ASN A 91 2.52 11.96 -18.34
N LEU A 92 2.35 11.92 -17.01
CA LEU A 92 1.62 12.91 -16.22
C LEU A 92 2.53 13.67 -15.25
N PRO A 93 2.17 14.91 -14.87
CA PRO A 93 2.82 15.61 -13.77
C PRO A 93 2.73 14.83 -12.45
N MET A 94 3.71 15.06 -11.58
CA MET A 94 3.78 14.44 -10.25
C MET A 94 3.94 15.47 -9.14
N CYS A 95 3.28 15.23 -8.01
CA CYS A 95 3.59 15.83 -6.72
C CYS A 95 3.74 14.75 -5.63
N TYR A 96 4.08 15.13 -4.40
CA TYR A 96 4.01 14.22 -3.26
C TYR A 96 3.56 14.92 -1.99
N VAL A 97 3.00 14.14 -1.07
CA VAL A 97 2.43 14.63 0.19
C VAL A 97 3.31 14.22 1.35
N ARG A 98 3.80 15.20 2.11
CA ARG A 98 4.59 14.99 3.33
C ARG A 98 3.69 14.45 4.45
N SER A 99 4.28 13.75 5.41
CA SER A 99 3.56 13.29 6.60
C SER A 99 3.16 14.43 7.55
N LYS A 100 3.84 15.57 7.47
CA LYS A 100 3.55 16.80 8.24
C LYS A 100 3.86 18.04 7.40
N ALA A 101 3.14 19.13 7.68
CA ALA A 101 3.43 20.45 7.12
C ALA A 101 4.88 20.91 7.37
N LYS A 102 5.42 21.79 6.52
CA LYS A 102 6.72 22.43 6.77
C LYS A 102 6.59 23.41 7.95
N GLY A 103 7.54 23.38 8.90
CA GLY A 103 7.59 24.31 10.02
C GLY A 103 7.97 25.75 9.66
N HIS A 104 8.51 25.98 8.45
CA HIS A 104 8.91 27.29 7.93
C HIS A 104 8.57 27.41 6.43
N GLY A 105 8.29 28.62 5.93
CA GLY A 105 7.87 28.86 4.53
C GLY A 105 6.35 28.86 4.35
N LYS A 106 5.83 28.50 3.16
CA LYS A 106 4.37 28.48 2.88
C LYS A 106 3.56 27.46 3.70
N GLY A 107 4.20 26.63 4.54
CA GLY A 107 3.51 25.63 5.37
C GLY A 107 2.90 24.46 4.59
N ASN A 108 3.14 24.37 3.27
CA ASN A 108 2.51 23.35 2.43
C ASN A 108 2.98 21.94 2.82
N GLN A 109 2.01 21.01 2.84
CA GLN A 109 2.26 19.58 2.98
C GLN A 109 2.54 18.93 1.61
N ILE A 110 2.29 19.64 0.51
CA ILE A 110 2.43 19.15 -0.87
C ILE A 110 3.69 19.75 -1.50
N GLU A 111 4.47 18.90 -2.14
CA GLU A 111 5.69 19.26 -2.85
C GLU A 111 5.56 18.90 -4.34
N GLY A 112 5.94 19.82 -5.21
CA GLY A 112 5.67 19.75 -6.65
C GLY A 112 4.45 20.60 -7.06
N PRO A 113 4.21 20.74 -8.37
CA PRO A 113 3.07 21.49 -8.89
C PRO A 113 1.75 20.78 -8.56
N LEU A 114 0.73 21.55 -8.20
CA LEU A 114 -0.66 21.10 -8.03
C LEU A 114 -1.57 22.29 -8.29
N ASP A 115 -2.52 22.11 -9.20
CA ASP A 115 -3.48 23.14 -9.58
C ASP A 115 -4.85 22.85 -8.94
N THR A 116 -5.60 23.90 -8.61
CA THR A 116 -6.96 23.74 -8.08
C THR A 116 -7.85 23.12 -9.15
N GLY A 117 -8.59 22.07 -8.77
CA GLY A 117 -9.44 21.30 -9.67
C GLY A 117 -8.78 20.07 -10.27
N ASP A 118 -7.47 19.87 -10.10
CA ASP A 118 -6.77 18.67 -10.59
C ASP A 118 -7.43 17.39 -10.04
N GLY A 119 -7.71 16.46 -10.94
CA GLY A 119 -8.02 15.08 -10.62
C GLY A 119 -6.75 14.30 -10.27
N VAL A 120 -6.67 13.77 -9.05
CA VAL A 120 -5.46 13.12 -8.51
C VAL A 120 -5.70 11.66 -8.21
N VAL A 121 -4.77 10.80 -8.65
CA VAL A 121 -4.60 9.45 -8.10
C VAL A 121 -3.42 9.48 -7.12
N LEU A 122 -3.69 9.09 -5.87
CA LEU A 122 -2.67 9.00 -4.81
C LEU A 122 -2.09 7.58 -4.76
N VAL A 123 -0.77 7.48 -4.61
CA VAL A 123 -0.02 6.21 -4.59
C VAL A 123 0.58 5.95 -3.21
N GLU A 124 0.34 4.75 -2.71
CA GLU A 124 0.93 4.17 -1.49
C GLU A 124 1.71 2.90 -1.83
N ASP A 125 2.66 2.52 -0.98
CA ASP A 125 3.27 1.18 -1.06
C ASP A 125 2.45 0.14 -0.27
N LEU A 126 1.98 0.52 0.92
CA LEU A 126 1.28 -0.36 1.86
C LEU A 126 0.13 0.38 2.55
N VAL A 127 -1.05 -0.23 2.56
CA VAL A 127 -2.18 0.22 3.41
C VAL A 127 -2.38 -0.75 4.57
N SER A 128 -2.20 -0.24 5.79
CA SER A 128 -2.51 -0.96 7.03
C SER A 128 -3.85 -0.55 7.62
N THR A 129 -3.88 0.57 8.34
CA THR A 129 -5.11 1.17 8.88
C THR A 129 -5.71 2.20 7.92
N GLY A 130 -4.95 2.65 6.92
CA GLY A 130 -5.35 3.69 5.97
C GLY A 130 -5.14 5.13 6.45
N MET A 131 -4.77 5.35 7.71
CA MET A 131 -4.73 6.70 8.29
C MET A 131 -3.71 7.64 7.60
N SER A 132 -2.55 7.12 7.17
CA SER A 132 -1.58 7.91 6.40
C SER A 132 -2.15 8.36 5.06
N SER A 133 -2.83 7.44 4.38
CA SER A 133 -3.43 7.66 3.07
C SER A 133 -4.55 8.69 3.17
N ILE A 134 -5.43 8.56 4.17
CA ILE A 134 -6.52 9.53 4.39
C ILE A 134 -5.98 10.92 4.73
N ALA A 135 -4.96 11.03 5.58
CA ALA A 135 -4.33 12.32 5.85
C ALA A 135 -3.72 12.97 4.59
N ALA A 136 -3.16 12.16 3.69
CA ALA A 136 -2.65 12.65 2.41
C ALA A 136 -3.79 13.08 1.45
N VAL A 137 -4.89 12.32 1.41
CA VAL A 137 -6.12 12.67 0.67
C VAL A 137 -6.68 14.01 1.15
N GLU A 138 -6.78 14.20 2.46
CA GLU A 138 -7.25 15.44 3.07
C GLU A 138 -6.35 16.63 2.73
N ALA A 139 -5.03 16.45 2.76
CA ALA A 139 -4.09 17.50 2.39
C ALA A 139 -4.24 17.92 0.91
N LEU A 140 -4.42 16.98 0.00
CA LEU A 140 -4.68 17.24 -1.43
C LEU A 140 -6.02 17.98 -1.62
N ARG A 141 -7.08 17.52 -0.95
CA ARG A 141 -8.40 18.16 -0.99
C ARG A 141 -8.36 19.58 -0.42
N ALA A 142 -7.64 19.81 0.67
CA ALA A 142 -7.44 21.13 1.25
C ALA A 142 -6.69 22.10 0.32
N ALA A 143 -5.85 21.58 -0.58
CA ALA A 143 -5.21 22.35 -1.64
C ALA A 143 -6.09 22.54 -2.89
N GLY A 144 -7.33 22.06 -2.86
CA GLY A 144 -8.32 22.22 -3.93
C GLY A 144 -8.29 21.15 -5.01
N ALA A 145 -7.59 20.03 -4.80
CA ALA A 145 -7.59 18.90 -5.74
C ALA A 145 -8.73 17.91 -5.47
N GLY A 146 -9.23 17.28 -6.53
CA GLY A 146 -10.16 16.16 -6.44
C GLY A 146 -9.39 14.84 -6.39
N VAL A 147 -9.44 14.12 -5.26
CA VAL A 147 -8.76 12.81 -5.17
C VAL A 147 -9.70 11.71 -5.66
N HIS A 148 -9.41 11.15 -6.84
CA HIS A 148 -10.25 10.18 -7.55
C HIS A 148 -10.13 8.76 -6.98
N ALA A 149 -8.91 8.38 -6.59
CA ALA A 149 -8.63 7.07 -6.01
C ALA A 149 -7.29 7.08 -5.26
N VAL A 150 -7.12 6.09 -4.40
CA VAL A 150 -5.82 5.67 -3.88
C VAL A 150 -5.49 4.30 -4.47
N VAL A 151 -4.26 4.14 -4.96
CA VAL A 151 -3.71 2.87 -5.40
C VAL A 151 -2.56 2.47 -4.48
N ALA A 152 -2.50 1.19 -4.10
CA ALA A 152 -1.46 0.66 -3.23
C ALA A 152 -0.93 -0.69 -3.73
N ILE A 153 0.35 -1.00 -3.47
CA ILE A 153 0.90 -2.30 -3.88
C ILE A 153 0.22 -3.40 -3.07
N PHE A 154 0.17 -3.19 -1.76
CA PHE A 154 -0.33 -4.18 -0.83
C PHE A 154 -1.26 -3.56 0.22
N SER A 155 -2.29 -4.30 0.63
CA SER A 155 -3.09 -3.96 1.80
C SER A 155 -3.27 -5.17 2.70
N TYR A 156 -3.21 -4.93 4.01
CA TYR A 156 -3.64 -5.94 4.97
C TYR A 156 -5.14 -6.24 4.88
N GLY A 157 -5.95 -5.35 4.28
CA GLY A 157 -7.39 -5.57 4.16
C GLY A 157 -8.06 -5.67 5.53
N LEU A 158 -7.64 -4.84 6.48
CA LEU A 158 -8.24 -4.77 7.82
C LEU A 158 -9.55 -4.00 7.78
N GLU A 159 -10.51 -4.35 8.63
CA GLU A 159 -11.80 -3.65 8.72
C GLU A 159 -11.63 -2.15 8.97
N LYS A 160 -10.66 -1.79 9.81
CA LYS A 160 -10.32 -0.39 10.08
C LYS A 160 -9.95 0.40 8.82
N SER A 161 -9.21 -0.21 7.89
CA SER A 161 -8.89 0.45 6.61
C SER A 161 -10.11 0.58 5.71
N ARG A 162 -10.93 -0.47 5.60
CA ARG A 162 -12.18 -0.41 4.82
C ARG A 162 -13.11 0.70 5.31
N ALA A 163 -13.30 0.80 6.62
CA ALA A 163 -14.10 1.85 7.23
C ALA A 163 -13.53 3.25 6.95
N ALA A 164 -12.22 3.45 7.13
CA ALA A 164 -11.58 4.75 6.91
C ALA A 164 -11.72 5.25 5.46
N PHE A 165 -11.51 4.38 4.46
CA PHE A 165 -11.66 4.73 3.06
C PHE A 165 -13.13 4.97 2.66
N SER A 166 -14.05 4.19 3.23
CA SER A 166 -15.49 4.41 3.05
C SER A 166 -15.95 5.76 3.63
N GLU A 167 -15.53 6.09 4.85
CA GLU A 167 -15.86 7.35 5.51
C GLU A 167 -15.28 8.57 4.76
N ALA A 168 -14.04 8.44 4.29
CA ALA A 168 -13.39 9.48 3.48
C ALA A 168 -13.96 9.59 2.05
N ASN A 169 -14.88 8.70 1.65
CA ASN A 169 -15.45 8.63 0.31
C ASN A 169 -14.37 8.65 -0.79
N VAL A 170 -13.38 7.75 -0.67
CA VAL A 170 -12.32 7.61 -1.67
C VAL A 170 -12.07 6.12 -1.95
N PRO A 171 -12.13 5.66 -3.21
CA PRO A 171 -11.82 4.28 -3.56
C PRO A 171 -10.38 3.91 -3.22
N LEU A 172 -10.18 2.71 -2.67
CA LEU A 172 -8.87 2.07 -2.52
C LEU A 172 -8.77 0.90 -3.50
N HIS A 173 -7.73 0.89 -4.32
CA HIS A 173 -7.33 -0.24 -5.15
C HIS A 173 -5.98 -0.78 -4.70
N THR A 174 -5.87 -2.10 -4.64
CA THR A 174 -4.64 -2.77 -4.18
C THR A 174 -4.22 -3.82 -5.19
N LEU A 175 -2.94 -3.85 -5.55
CA LEU A 175 -2.44 -4.86 -6.50
C LEU A 175 -2.44 -6.27 -5.89
N THR A 176 -2.25 -6.37 -4.57
CA THR A 176 -2.37 -7.63 -3.81
C THR A 176 -2.85 -7.36 -2.38
N THR A 177 -3.37 -8.40 -1.72
CA THR A 177 -3.84 -8.33 -0.34
C THR A 177 -3.21 -9.39 0.56
N PHE A 178 -3.43 -9.30 1.87
CA PHE A 178 -3.02 -10.34 2.81
C PHE A 178 -3.68 -11.70 2.50
N SER A 179 -4.91 -11.71 2.01
CA SER A 179 -5.58 -12.94 1.57
C SER A 179 -4.85 -13.59 0.38
N ASP A 180 -4.36 -12.79 -0.56
CA ASP A 180 -3.59 -13.27 -1.71
C ASP A 180 -2.21 -13.81 -1.29
N LEU A 181 -1.57 -13.19 -0.29
CA LEU A 181 -0.35 -13.71 0.33
C LEU A 181 -0.55 -15.09 0.94
N ILE A 182 -1.61 -15.27 1.75
CA ILE A 182 -1.91 -16.58 2.35
C ILE A 182 -2.14 -17.60 1.24
N ALA A 183 -2.95 -17.28 0.24
CA ALA A 183 -3.25 -18.18 -0.87
C ALA A 183 -2.00 -18.54 -1.69
N SER A 184 -1.12 -17.58 -1.94
CA SER A 184 0.15 -17.79 -2.65
C SER A 184 1.10 -18.68 -1.84
N ALA A 185 1.23 -18.42 -0.54
CA ALA A 185 2.08 -19.19 0.35
C ALA A 185 1.55 -20.62 0.58
N GLU A 186 0.22 -20.81 0.68
CA GLU A 186 -0.43 -22.13 0.68
C GLU A 186 -0.09 -22.91 -0.60
N ALA A 187 -0.21 -22.28 -1.77
CA ALA A 187 0.04 -22.92 -3.07
C ALA A 187 1.52 -23.30 -3.25
N SER A 188 2.45 -22.56 -2.64
CA SER A 188 3.89 -22.86 -2.68
C SER A 188 4.29 -24.09 -1.84
N GLY A 189 3.40 -24.58 -0.96
CA GLY A 189 3.67 -25.71 -0.07
C GLY A 189 4.60 -25.39 1.12
N GLY A 190 4.99 -24.13 1.29
CA GLY A 190 5.94 -23.69 2.32
C GLY A 190 5.36 -23.52 3.73
N MET A 191 4.04 -23.69 3.93
CA MET A 191 3.38 -23.50 5.23
C MET A 191 2.47 -24.67 5.60
N SER A 192 2.45 -25.01 6.89
CA SER A 192 1.55 -26.02 7.42
C SER A 192 0.11 -25.48 7.51
N ARG A 193 -0.88 -26.39 7.59
CA ARG A 193 -2.28 -26.00 7.81
C ARG A 193 -2.47 -25.20 9.10
N VAL A 194 -1.66 -25.47 10.13
CA VAL A 194 -1.71 -24.78 11.42
C VAL A 194 -1.19 -23.34 11.28
N ASP A 195 -0.08 -23.15 10.55
CA ASP A 195 0.50 -21.82 10.28
C ASP A 195 -0.50 -20.92 9.55
N VAL A 196 -1.14 -21.45 8.51
CA VAL A 196 -2.18 -20.76 7.75
C VAL A 196 -3.36 -20.38 8.65
N GLN A 197 -3.83 -21.30 9.50
CA GLN A 197 -4.92 -21.00 10.43
C GLN A 197 -4.55 -19.87 11.39
N SER A 198 -3.31 -19.85 11.89
CA SER A 198 -2.80 -18.76 12.73
C SER A 198 -2.78 -17.42 11.98
N LEU A 199 -2.31 -17.39 10.73
CA LEU A 199 -2.33 -16.19 9.88
C LEU A 199 -3.76 -15.67 9.65
N ARG A 200 -4.71 -16.56 9.35
CA ARG A 200 -6.13 -16.19 9.17
C ARG A 200 -6.76 -15.68 10.47
N ALA A 201 -6.40 -16.27 11.62
CA ALA A 201 -6.87 -15.79 12.92
C ALA A 201 -6.33 -14.39 13.24
N TRP A 202 -5.03 -14.14 13.00
CA TRP A 202 -4.45 -12.81 13.12
C TRP A 202 -5.12 -11.79 12.19
N HIS A 203 -5.44 -12.17 10.95
CA HIS A 203 -6.11 -11.26 10.01
C HIS A 203 -7.52 -10.86 10.46
N ALA A 204 -8.24 -11.80 11.08
CA ALA A 204 -9.58 -11.57 11.60
C ALA A 204 -9.57 -10.64 12.82
N ASP A 205 -8.64 -10.86 13.75
CA ASP A 205 -8.47 -10.01 14.94
C ASP A 205 -7.00 -9.96 15.39
N PRO A 206 -6.23 -8.97 14.91
CA PRO A 206 -4.80 -8.84 15.26
C PRO A 206 -4.56 -8.62 16.76
N VAL A 207 -5.51 -8.00 17.46
CA VAL A 207 -5.37 -7.67 18.89
C VAL A 207 -5.59 -8.93 19.71
N ALA A 208 -6.73 -9.60 19.53
CA ALA A 208 -7.04 -10.82 20.26
C ALA A 208 -6.00 -11.93 19.98
N TRP A 209 -5.50 -12.02 18.73
CA TRP A 209 -4.44 -12.96 18.39
C TRP A 209 -3.13 -12.66 19.14
N SER A 210 -2.75 -11.39 19.25
CA SER A 210 -1.54 -10.97 19.97
C SER A 210 -1.66 -11.26 21.47
N GLU A 211 -2.78 -10.92 22.09
CA GLU A 211 -3.01 -11.12 23.53
C GLU A 211 -3.03 -12.62 23.91
N ALA A 212 -3.54 -13.48 23.01
CA ALA A 212 -3.56 -14.92 23.23
C ALA A 212 -2.15 -15.55 23.30
N LEU A 213 -1.14 -14.93 22.68
CA LEU A 213 0.25 -15.38 22.77
C LEU A 213 0.92 -15.05 24.11
N GLU A 214 0.49 -13.97 24.77
CA GLU A 214 1.04 -13.56 26.07
C GLU A 214 0.43 -14.36 27.23
N ALA A 215 -0.76 -14.94 27.02
CA ALA A 215 -1.49 -15.72 28.02
C ALA A 215 -1.03 -17.20 28.12
N GLY A 216 -0.16 -17.66 27.22
CA GLY A 216 0.36 -19.04 27.16
C GLY A 216 1.84 -19.12 27.50
#